data_AF-A0A7V2K0Z5-F1
#
_entry.id   AF-A0A7V2K0Z5-F1
#
_cell.length_a   1.000
_cell.length_b   1.000
_cell.length_c   1.000
_cell.angle_alpha   90.00
_cell.angle_beta   90.00
_cell.angle_gamma   90.00
#
_symmetry.space_group_name_H-M   'P 1'
#
loop_
_entity.id
_entity.type
_entity.pdbx_description
1 polymer ?
#
loop_
_entity_poly.entity_id
_entity_poly.type
_entity_poly.pdbx_seq_one_letter_code
_entity_poly.pdbx_strand_id
1 'polypeptide(L)'
;QNGDTERTNTLSRVKMRELEDEMPGMEEYYNRMFCEREKQIAEKIEGYMDDEEGRIYFIIVGAFHLVGDDGLLKMLEDNGYKIKQLKETTHEEK
;
A
#
# COMPACT_ATOMS: atom_id res chain seq x y z
N GLN A 1 -15.66 -3.81 8.14
CA GLN A 1 -14.68 -4.65 8.84
C GLN A 1 -13.30 -4.35 8.26
N ASN A 2 -12.38 -3.77 9.03
CA ASN A 2 -11.00 -3.57 8.57
C ASN A 2 -10.32 -4.94 8.71
N GLY A 3 -9.78 -5.49 7.63
CA GLY A 3 -8.97 -6.71 7.73
C GLY A 3 -7.83 -6.52 8.76
N ASP A 4 -7.28 -7.61 9.27
CA ASP A 4 -6.21 -7.59 10.27
C ASP A 4 -4.88 -7.10 9.66
N THR A 5 -4.80 -5.78 9.47
CA THR A 5 -3.70 -5.09 8.79
C THR A 5 -2.41 -5.17 9.59
N GLU A 6 -2.50 -5.15 10.92
CA GLU A 6 -1.36 -5.33 11.81
C GLU A 6 -0.75 -6.72 11.64
N ARG A 7 -1.55 -7.78 11.70
CA ARG A 7 -1.05 -9.14 11.49
C ARG A 7 -0.53 -9.35 10.07
N THR A 8 -1.15 -8.72 9.08
CA THR A 8 -0.66 -8.74 7.69
C THR A 8 0.72 -8.12 7.60
N ASN A 9 0.93 -6.94 8.20
CA ASN A 9 2.23 -6.26 8.22
C ASN A 9 3.30 -7.11 8.94
N THR A 10 2.95 -7.64 10.12
CA THR A 10 3.88 -8.43 10.94
C THR A 10 4.32 -9.71 10.24
N LEU A 11 3.38 -10.48 9.68
CA LEU A 11 3.71 -11.77 9.04
C LEU A 11 4.48 -11.63 7.73
N SER A 12 4.44 -10.46 7.11
CA SER A 12 5.02 -10.26 5.78
C SER A 12 6.26 -9.38 5.84
N ARG A 13 6.15 -8.12 6.26
CA ARG A 13 7.24 -7.14 6.17
C ARG A 13 8.17 -7.23 7.38
N VAL A 14 7.63 -7.22 8.59
CA VAL A 14 8.46 -7.22 9.82
C VAL A 14 9.32 -8.48 9.89
N LYS A 15 8.69 -9.66 9.75
CA LYS A 15 9.43 -10.92 9.75
C LYS A 15 10.47 -11.04 8.62
N MET A 16 10.19 -10.51 7.44
CA MET A 16 11.18 -10.53 6.34
C MET A 16 12.41 -9.67 6.67
N ARG A 17 12.22 -8.50 7.32
CA ARG A 17 13.33 -7.65 7.78
C ARG A 17 14.11 -8.29 8.92
N GLU A 18 13.45 -9.00 9.84
CA GLU A 18 14.14 -9.74 10.91
C GLU A 18 15.09 -10.82 10.36
N LEU A 19 14.77 -11.39 9.20
CA LEU A 19 15.59 -12.41 8.53
C LEU A 19 16.74 -11.81 7.69
N GLU A 20 16.84 -10.48 7.59
CA GLU A 20 17.82 -9.79 6.75
C GLU A 20 19.26 -10.13 7.16
N ASP A 21 19.54 -10.13 8.47
CA ASP A 21 20.84 -10.47 9.04
C ASP A 21 21.18 -11.98 8.93
N GLU A 22 20.17 -12.83 8.74
CA GLU A 22 20.32 -14.29 8.74
C GLU A 22 20.60 -14.86 7.34
N MET A 23 20.25 -14.12 6.29
CA MET A 23 20.28 -14.61 4.91
C MET A 23 20.88 -13.56 3.96
N PRO A 24 22.11 -13.78 3.46
CA PRO A 24 22.71 -12.89 2.46
C PRO A 24 21.80 -12.70 1.24
N GLY A 25 21.57 -11.43 0.86
CA GLY A 25 20.70 -11.05 -0.26
C GLY A 25 19.24 -10.81 0.11
N MET A 26 18.85 -10.94 1.38
CA MET A 26 17.49 -10.63 1.82
C MET A 26 17.14 -9.16 1.68
N GLU A 27 18.07 -8.24 1.91
CA GLU A 27 17.84 -6.80 1.68
C GLU A 27 17.44 -6.51 0.23
N GLU A 28 18.19 -7.06 -0.73
CA GLU A 28 17.89 -6.90 -2.16
C GLU A 28 16.56 -7.54 -2.52
N TYR A 29 16.30 -8.76 -2.03
CA TYR A 29 15.02 -9.43 -2.23
C TYR A 29 13.86 -8.59 -1.66
N TYR A 30 14.03 -8.04 -0.46
CA TYR A 30 13.06 -7.19 0.21
C TYR A 30 12.77 -5.95 -0.64
N ASN A 31 13.81 -5.22 -1.06
CA ASN A 31 13.67 -4.01 -1.84
C ASN A 31 12.92 -4.27 -3.16
N ARG A 32 13.30 -5.33 -3.89
CA ARG A 32 12.63 -5.68 -5.16
C ARG A 32 11.18 -6.11 -4.96
N MET A 33 10.90 -6.87 -3.92
CA MET A 33 9.54 -7.37 -3.66
C MET A 33 8.61 -6.29 -3.10
N PHE A 34 9.13 -5.38 -2.27
CA PHE A 34 8.33 -4.53 -1.40
C PHE A 34 8.52 -3.03 -1.61
N CYS A 35 9.63 -2.57 -2.17
CA CYS A 35 9.85 -1.14 -2.39
C CYS A 35 9.69 -0.78 -3.87
N GLU A 36 10.41 -1.45 -4.78
CA GLU A 36 10.33 -1.18 -6.22
C GLU A 36 8.92 -1.41 -6.78
N ARG A 37 8.28 -2.50 -6.33
CA ARG A 37 6.92 -2.83 -6.75
C ARG A 37 5.90 -1.80 -6.29
N GLU A 38 5.99 -1.31 -5.06
CA GLU A 38 5.07 -0.29 -4.55
C GLU A 38 5.27 1.01 -5.33
N LYS A 39 6.53 1.42 -5.56
CA LYS A 39 6.87 2.59 -6.38
C LYS A 39 6.20 2.56 -7.75
N GLN A 40 6.32 1.43 -8.47
CA GLN A 40 5.70 1.27 -9.78
C GLN A 40 4.17 1.33 -9.74
N ILE A 41 3.54 0.93 -8.64
CA ILE A 41 2.09 1.04 -8.47
C ILE A 41 1.71 2.50 -8.23
N ALA A 42 2.40 3.21 -7.33
CA ALA A 42 2.12 4.62 -7.07
C ALA A 42 2.28 5.47 -8.33
N GLU A 43 3.38 5.32 -9.08
CA GLU A 43 3.59 6.05 -10.34
C GLU A 43 2.44 5.88 -11.34
N LYS A 44 1.86 4.67 -11.41
CA LYS A 44 0.67 4.42 -12.25
C LYS A 44 -0.57 5.12 -11.71
N ILE A 45 -0.77 5.11 -10.39
CA ILE A 45 -1.90 5.77 -9.75
C ILE A 45 -1.82 7.28 -9.96
N GLU A 46 -0.63 7.88 -9.81
CA GLU A 46 -0.39 9.30 -10.07
C GLU A 46 -0.70 9.64 -11.54
N GLY A 47 -0.24 8.82 -12.48
CA GLY A 47 -0.58 9.00 -13.90
C GLY A 47 -2.08 8.93 -14.20
N TYR A 48 -2.86 8.15 -13.44
CA TYR A 48 -4.32 8.15 -13.55
C TYR A 48 -4.97 9.36 -12.87
N MET A 49 -4.36 9.94 -11.84
CA MET A 49 -4.86 11.15 -11.18
C MET A 49 -4.60 12.41 -12.01
N ASP A 50 -3.49 12.44 -12.75
CA ASP A 50 -3.09 13.53 -13.64
C ASP A 50 -3.77 13.46 -15.02
N ASP A 51 -4.74 12.57 -15.18
CA ASP A 51 -5.55 12.41 -16.39
C ASP A 51 -6.26 13.73 -16.77
N GLU A 52 -5.93 14.27 -17.95
CA GLU A 52 -6.46 15.55 -18.44
C GLU A 52 -7.99 15.55 -18.59
N GLU A 53 -8.58 14.37 -18.77
CA GLU A 53 -10.03 14.18 -18.89
C GLU A 53 -10.76 14.13 -17.54
N GLY A 54 -10.03 14.15 -16.41
CA GLY A 54 -10.59 14.22 -15.06
C GLY A 54 -11.41 12.99 -14.68
N ARG A 55 -11.06 11.81 -15.20
CA ARG A 55 -11.81 10.56 -14.93
C ARG A 55 -11.58 10.08 -13.49
N ILE A 56 -12.56 9.36 -12.98
CA ILE A 56 -12.48 8.70 -11.67
C ILE A 56 -12.10 7.24 -11.89
N TYR A 57 -11.00 6.82 -11.27
CA TYR A 57 -10.49 5.46 -11.37
C TYR A 57 -10.77 4.67 -10.08
N PHE A 58 -11.29 3.46 -10.24
CA PHE A 58 -11.39 2.49 -9.16
C PHE A 58 -10.28 1.45 -9.31
N ILE A 59 -9.38 1.40 -8.35
CA ILE A 59 -8.18 0.56 -8.38
C ILE A 59 -8.31 -0.57 -7.36
N ILE A 60 -8.00 -1.79 -7.79
CA ILE A 60 -8.03 -3.00 -6.95
C ILE A 60 -6.60 -3.47 -6.74
N VAL A 61 -6.19 -3.61 -5.48
CA VAL A 61 -4.89 -4.16 -5.09
C VAL A 61 -5.07 -5.24 -4.01
N GLY A 62 -4.11 -6.15 -3.91
CA GLY A 62 -4.05 -7.09 -2.80
C GLY A 62 -3.80 -6.39 -1.46
N ALA A 63 -4.32 -6.93 -0.36
CA ALA A 63 -4.24 -6.30 0.97
C ALA A 63 -2.79 -6.05 1.44
N PHE A 64 -1.86 -6.87 0.95
CA PHE A 64 -0.43 -6.73 1.21
C PHE A 64 0.14 -5.36 0.81
N HIS A 65 -0.39 -4.74 -0.26
CA HIS A 65 0.06 -3.43 -0.74
C HIS A 65 -0.32 -2.28 0.20
N LEU A 66 -1.28 -2.49 1.10
CA LEU A 66 -1.88 -1.42 1.90
C LEU A 66 -1.20 -1.23 3.27
N VAL A 67 -0.26 -2.10 3.64
CA VAL A 67 0.29 -2.16 5.01
C VAL A 67 1.79 -1.89 5.03
N GLY A 68 2.27 -1.33 6.15
CA GLY A 68 3.68 -1.03 6.40
C GLY A 68 4.10 0.40 6.02
N ASP A 69 5.25 0.82 6.55
CA ASP A 69 5.81 2.17 6.36
C ASP A 69 6.36 2.39 4.93
N ASP A 70 6.54 1.31 4.20
CA ASP A 70 6.91 1.26 2.78
C ASP A 70 5.78 0.69 1.92
N GLY A 71 4.56 0.67 2.45
CA GLY A 71 3.35 0.31 1.72
C GLY A 71 2.85 1.43 0.80
N LEU A 72 1.97 1.08 -0.13
CA LEU A 72 1.41 1.99 -1.14
C LEU A 72 0.73 3.22 -0.53
N LEU A 73 -0.08 3.03 0.51
CA LEU A 73 -0.81 4.13 1.15
C LEU A 73 0.16 5.14 1.77
N LYS A 74 1.18 4.64 2.49
CA LYS A 74 2.18 5.50 3.11
C LYS A 74 2.96 6.31 2.08
N MET A 75 3.36 5.66 0.99
CA MET A 75 4.08 6.34 -0.09
C MET A 75 3.22 7.39 -0.81
N LEU A 76 1.92 7.13 -1.03
CA LEU A 76 1.01 8.15 -1.57
C LEU A 76 0.83 9.33 -0.59
N GLU A 77 0.73 9.09 0.72
CA GLU A 77 0.71 10.17 1.72
C GLU A 77 1.99 11.01 1.68
N ASP A 78 3.15 10.36 1.59
CA ASP A 78 4.45 11.03 1.51
C ASP A 78 4.62 11.85 0.22
N ASN A 79 3.94 11.44 -0.86
CA ASN A 79 3.85 12.21 -2.12
C ASN A 79 2.81 13.35 -2.07
N GLY A 80 2.18 13.59 -0.91
CA GLY A 80 1.29 14.73 -0.68
C GLY A 80 -0.19 14.45 -0.93
N TYR A 81 -0.57 13.19 -1.19
CA TYR A 81 -1.97 12.81 -1.35
C TYR A 81 -2.70 12.67 -0.01
N LYS A 82 -3.98 13.01 0.00
CA LYS A 82 -4.84 12.82 1.18
C LYS A 82 -5.54 11.48 1.10
N ILE A 83 -5.29 10.62 2.06
CA ILE A 83 -5.93 9.31 2.16
C ILE A 83 -7.11 9.38 3.12
N LYS A 84 -8.25 8.83 2.68
CA LYS A 84 -9.45 8.70 3.50
C LYS A 84 -10.02 7.31 3.34
N GLN A 85 -9.99 6.54 4.44
CA GLN A 85 -10.74 5.30 4.49
C GLN A 85 -12.24 5.61 4.58
N LEU A 86 -12.99 5.09 3.61
CA LEU A 86 -14.45 5.18 3.64
C LEU A 86 -14.98 4.19 4.69
N LYS A 87 -15.77 4.70 5.63
CA LYS A 87 -16.53 3.87 6.58
C LYS A 87 -17.87 3.51 5.93
N GLU A 88 -18.42 2.34 6.26
CA GLU A 88 -19.83 2.07 5.98
C GLU A 88 -20.66 3.19 6.61
N THR A 89 -21.41 3.92 5.79
CA THR A 89 -22.51 4.74 6.26
C THR A 89 -23.67 3.79 6.52
N THR A 90 -24.03 3.57 7.79
CA THR A 90 -25.35 3.03 8.12
C THR A 90 -26.39 3.97 7.52
N HIS A 91 -27.17 3.48 6.55
CA HIS A 91 -28.41 4.13 6.17
C HIS A 91 -29.34 4.06 7.39
N GLU A 92 -29.45 5.17 8.13
CA GLU A 92 -30.67 5.40 8.92
C GLU A 92 -31.75 5.81 7.91
N GLU A 93 -32.59 4.85 7.53
CA GLU A 93 -33.86 5.14 6.90
C GLU A 93 -34.67 6.02 7.85
N LYS A 94 -35.04 7.21 7.38
CA LYS A 94 -36.06 8.05 8.02
C LYS A 94 -37.45 7.60 7.60
#